data_AF-A0A961CZF7-F1
#
_entry.id   AF-A0A961CZF7-F1
#
_cell.length_a   1.000
_cell.length_b   1.000
_cell.length_c   1.000
_cell.angle_alpha   90.00
_cell.angle_beta   90.00
_cell.angle_gamma   90.00
#
_symmetry.space_group_name_H-M   'P 1'
#
loop_
_entity.id
_entity.type
_entity.pdbx_description
1 polymer ?
#
loop_
_entity_poly.entity_id
_entity_poly.type
_entity_poly.pdbx_seq_one_letter_code
_entity_poly.pdbx_strand_id
1 'polypeptide(L)'
;KMHHPEIELTGPDTATGTWALEDVVVETQWEIVIRGAAFYTDEYVKRDGCWLIRRTAYRRVYETLEPWSGTPGLTVTASWWATDGRSTIDA
;
A
#
# COMPACT_ATOMS: atom_id res chain seq x y z
N LYS A 1 -6.01 -2.95 -1.21
CA LYS A 1 -7.11 -2.77 -0.24
C LYS A 1 -6.63 -3.14 1.16
N MET A 2 -7.15 -2.52 2.21
CA MET A 2 -6.82 -2.85 3.60
C MET A 2 -8.08 -3.37 4.30
N HIS A 3 -7.96 -4.46 5.04
CA HIS A 3 -9.09 -5.20 5.60
C HIS A 3 -8.89 -5.51 7.08
N HIS A 4 -10.00 -5.52 7.83
CA HIS A 4 -10.13 -6.04 9.20
C HIS A 4 -8.95 -5.69 10.15
N PRO A 5 -8.77 -4.41 10.53
CA PRO A 5 -7.78 -4.08 11.56
C PRO A 5 -7.99 -4.83 12.86
N GLU A 6 -6.88 -5.27 13.45
CA GLU A 6 -6.81 -5.71 14.83
C GLU A 6 -5.88 -4.75 15.58
N ILE A 7 -6.40 -3.97 16.52
CA ILE A 7 -5.63 -2.98 17.28
C ILE A 7 -5.68 -3.33 18.76
N GLU A 8 -4.51 -3.39 19.40
CA GLU A 8 -4.36 -3.62 20.83
C GLU A 8 -3.69 -2.40 21.48
N LEU A 9 -4.34 -1.82 22.49
CA LEU A 9 -3.71 -0.79 23.33
C LEU A 9 -2.80 -1.50 24.33
N THR A 10 -1.50 -1.26 24.23
CA THR A 10 -0.48 -1.89 25.10
C THR A 10 -0.09 -1.02 26.30
N GLY A 11 -0.62 0.21 26.35
CA GLY A 11 -0.44 1.16 27.45
C GLY A 11 -1.19 2.47 27.19
N PRO A 12 -1.08 3.48 28.07
CA PRO A 12 -1.73 4.78 27.88
C PRO A 12 -1.33 5.48 26.59
N ASP A 13 -0.08 5.29 26.17
CA ASP A 13 0.55 5.98 25.04
C ASP A 13 1.18 5.02 24.03
N THR A 14 0.85 3.72 24.07
CA THR A 14 1.38 2.72 23.13
C THR A 14 0.29 1.78 22.64
N ALA A 15 0.41 1.33 21.39
CA ALA A 15 -0.48 0.34 20.79
C ALA A 15 0.27 -0.50 19.75
N THR A 16 -0.30 -1.65 19.40
CA THR A 16 0.08 -2.44 18.24
C THR A 16 -1.10 -2.57 17.29
N GLY A 17 -0.84 -2.77 16.01
CA GLY A 17 -1.88 -2.99 15.01
C GLY A 17 -1.47 -4.03 13.99
N THR A 18 -2.39 -4.93 13.67
CA THR A 18 -2.25 -5.87 12.56
C THR A 18 -3.20 -5.46 11.44
N TRP A 19 -2.69 -5.46 10.21
CA TRP A 19 -3.47 -5.12 9.02
C TRP A 19 -3.26 -6.16 7.93
N ALA A 20 -4.36 -6.69 7.39
CA ALA A 20 -4.34 -7.44 6.15
C ALA A 20 -4.41 -6.46 4.97
N LEU A 21 -3.34 -6.40 4.17
CA LEU A 21 -3.22 -5.49 3.04
C LEU A 21 -3.02 -6.27 1.74
N GLU A 22 -3.76 -5.90 0.71
CA GLU A 22 -3.55 -6.29 -0.68
C GLU A 22 -3.01 -5.08 -1.45
N ASP A 23 -1.89 -5.22 -2.14
CA ASP A 23 -1.21 -4.16 -2.88
C ASP A 23 -1.10 -4.46 -4.38
N VAL A 24 -1.12 -3.39 -5.16
CA VAL A 24 -0.80 -3.39 -6.58
C VAL A 24 0.19 -2.26 -6.83
N VAL A 25 1.35 -2.61 -7.38
CA VAL A 25 2.35 -1.66 -7.85
C VAL A 25 2.32 -1.65 -9.37
N VAL A 26 2.24 -0.45 -9.92
CA VAL A 26 2.20 -0.15 -11.35
C VAL A 26 3.51 0.55 -11.68
N GLU A 27 4.46 -0.19 -12.28
CA GLU A 27 5.79 0.32 -12.61
C GLU A 27 5.92 0.57 -14.12
N THR A 28 5.87 1.84 -14.50
CA THR A 28 5.81 2.27 -15.90
C THR A 28 7.14 2.18 -16.64
N GLN A 29 8.28 2.30 -15.96
CA GLN A 29 9.58 2.26 -16.61
C GLN A 29 9.92 0.85 -17.11
N TRP A 30 9.52 -0.17 -16.35
CA TRP A 30 9.81 -1.58 -16.66
C TRP A 30 8.60 -2.33 -17.24
N GLU A 31 7.46 -1.67 -17.38
CA GLU A 31 6.22 -2.24 -17.91
C GLU A 31 5.74 -3.47 -17.14
N ILE A 32 5.81 -3.42 -15.81
CA ILE A 32 5.41 -4.52 -14.92
C ILE A 32 4.31 -4.09 -13.95
N VAL A 33 3.48 -5.06 -13.58
CA VAL A 33 2.58 -4.99 -12.45
C VAL A 33 3.06 -5.98 -11.40
N ILE A 34 3.16 -5.51 -10.16
CA ILE A 34 3.40 -6.36 -9.00
C ILE A 34 2.11 -6.41 -8.20
N ARG A 35 1.66 -7.61 -7.85
CA ARG A 35 0.50 -7.82 -6.98
C ARG A 35 0.95 -8.57 -5.75
N GLY A 36 0.35 -8.25 -4.62
CA GLY A 36 0.71 -8.91 -3.39
C GLY A 36 -0.38 -8.81 -2.35
N ALA A 37 -0.18 -9.61 -1.31
CA ALA A 37 -0.84 -9.40 -0.03
C ALA A 37 0.16 -9.61 1.09
N ALA A 38 -0.04 -8.90 2.20
CA ALA A 38 0.79 -9.01 3.38
C ALA A 38 -0.02 -8.78 4.66
N PHE A 39 0.45 -9.37 5.74
CA PHE A 39 0.07 -8.93 7.08
C PHE A 39 1.12 -7.95 7.58
N TYR A 40 0.68 -6.73 7.87
CA TYR A 40 1.47 -5.70 8.52
C TYR A 40 1.32 -5.82 10.02
N THR A 41 2.40 -5.53 10.75
CA THR A 41 2.45 -5.37 12.20
C THR A 41 3.08 -4.02 12.49
N ASP A 42 2.25 -3.09 12.95
CA ASP A 42 2.65 -1.74 13.32
C ASP A 42 2.75 -1.60 14.84
N GLU A 43 3.73 -0.81 15.27
CA GLU A 43 3.82 -0.29 16.63
C GLU A 43 3.52 1.20 16.60
N TYR A 44 2.68 1.66 17.54
CA TYR A 44 2.29 3.05 17.67
C TYR A 44 2.77 3.65 18.99
N VAL A 45 3.01 4.95 18.95
CA VAL A 45 3.28 5.77 20.13
C VAL A 45 2.41 7.01 20.11
N LYS A 46 1.87 7.41 21.25
CA LYS A 46 1.16 8.67 21.43
C LYS A 46 2.13 9.71 21.97
N ARG A 47 2.20 10.88 21.33
CA ARG A 47 3.01 12.03 21.76
C ARG A 47 2.17 13.29 21.65
N ASP A 48 2.14 14.08 22.70
CA ASP A 48 1.38 15.34 22.76
C ASP A 48 -0.10 15.18 22.33
N GLY A 49 -0.70 14.04 22.69
CA GLY A 49 -2.08 13.70 22.35
C GLY A 49 -2.28 13.06 20.97
N CYS A 50 -1.25 12.99 20.13
CA CYS A 50 -1.33 12.46 18.76
C CYS A 50 -0.70 11.06 18.64
N TRP A 51 -1.41 10.13 18.01
CA TRP A 51 -0.87 8.81 17.66
C TRP A 51 0.03 8.89 16.44
N LEU A 52 1.19 8.25 16.50
CA LEU A 52 2.20 8.18 15.45
C LEU A 52 2.60 6.72 15.23
N ILE A 53 2.95 6.37 13.99
CA ILE A 53 3.58 5.09 13.68
C ILE A 53 5.04 5.15 14.18
N ARG A 54 5.38 4.28 15.13
CA ARG A 54 6.74 4.13 15.65
C ARG A 54 7.56 3.17 14.79
N ARG A 55 6.95 2.09 14.35
CA ARG A 55 7.56 1.05 13.51
C ARG A 55 6.48 0.39 12.67
N THR A 56 6.83 0.04 11.44
CA THR A 56 6.04 -0.83 10.58
C THR A 56 6.89 -2.01 10.16
N ALA A 57 6.28 -3.19 10.09
CA ALA A 57 6.88 -4.40 9.55
C ALA A 57 5.77 -5.19 8.84
N TYR A 58 6.14 -6.06 7.91
CA TYR A 58 5.16 -6.91 7.26
C TYR A 58 5.76 -8.25 6.85
N ARG A 59 4.87 -9.21 6.62
CA ARG A 59 5.20 -10.49 6.00
C ARG A 59 4.29 -10.70 4.80
N ARG A 60 4.89 -10.95 3.63
CA ARG A 60 4.15 -11.31 2.42
C ARG A 60 3.39 -12.62 2.64
N VAL A 61 2.11 -12.61 2.31
CA VAL A 61 1.32 -13.81 2.04
C VAL A 61 1.70 -14.35 0.67
N TYR A 62 1.77 -13.45 -0.32
CA TYR A 62 2.30 -13.73 -1.64
C TYR A 62 2.77 -12.44 -2.32
N GLU A 63 3.57 -12.59 -3.37
CA GLU A 63 3.94 -11.54 -4.31
C GLU A 63 4.05 -12.17 -5.71
N THR A 64 3.46 -11.54 -6.72
CA THR A 64 3.60 -11.91 -8.12
C THR A 64 4.05 -10.71 -8.93
N LEU A 65 4.82 -10.98 -10.00
CA LEU A 65 5.30 -9.98 -10.94
C LEU A 65 4.92 -10.42 -12.35
N GLU A 66 4.25 -9.53 -13.07
CA GLU A 66 3.70 -9.80 -14.40
C GLU A 66 4.05 -8.64 -15.35
N PRO A 67 4.67 -8.89 -16.52
CA PRO A 67 4.79 -7.88 -17.57
C PRO A 67 3.40 -7.51 -18.09
N TRP A 68 3.11 -6.22 -18.23
CA TRP A 68 1.81 -5.76 -18.71
C TRP A 68 1.77 -5.44 -20.20
N SER A 69 2.92 -5.46 -20.89
CA SER A 69 3.01 -5.13 -22.31
C SER A 69 2.24 -6.14 -23.18
N GLY A 70 1.96 -7.32 -22.62
CA GLY A 70 1.06 -8.32 -23.19
C GLY A 70 -0.43 -8.12 -22.90
N THR A 71 -0.86 -7.06 -22.20
CA THR A 71 -2.27 -6.79 -21.90
C THR A 71 -2.84 -5.78 -22.90
N PRO A 72 -3.61 -6.21 -23.92
CA PRO A 72 -4.14 -5.29 -24.92
C PRO A 72 -5.04 -4.23 -24.29
N GLY A 73 -4.76 -2.96 -24.58
CA GLY A 73 -5.57 -1.82 -24.13
C GLY A 73 -5.25 -1.32 -22.72
N LEU A 74 -4.30 -1.91 -22.00
CA LEU A 74 -3.86 -1.33 -20.73
C LEU A 74 -3.08 -0.04 -20.99
N THR A 75 -3.56 1.07 -20.44
CA THR A 75 -2.93 2.39 -20.53
C THR A 75 -2.95 3.04 -19.16
N VAL A 76 -1.81 3.55 -18.68
CA VAL A 76 -1.79 4.43 -17.51
C VAL A 76 -2.22 5.82 -17.95
N THR A 77 -3.43 6.21 -17.58
CA THR A 77 -4.01 7.50 -17.98
C THR A 77 -3.76 8.59 -16.95
N ALA A 78 -3.43 8.23 -15.71
CA ALA A 78 -3.11 9.17 -14.65
C ALA A 78 -1.99 8.60 -13.76
N SER A 79 -1.07 9.47 -13.34
CA SER A 79 0.06 9.18 -12.46
C SER A 79 0.39 10.41 -11.63
N TRP A 80 0.54 10.24 -10.31
CA TRP A 80 1.00 11.31 -9.42
C TRP A 80 2.34 11.90 -9.91
N TRP A 81 3.24 11.03 -10.38
CA TRP A 81 4.59 11.39 -10.75
C TRP A 81 4.70 12.02 -12.14
N ALA A 82 3.89 11.56 -13.10
CA ALA A 82 4.01 12.00 -14.50
C ALA A 82 2.97 13.06 -14.91
N THR A 83 1.79 13.05 -14.28
CA THR A 83 0.63 13.87 -14.69
C THR A 83 0.03 14.69 -13.56
N ASP A 84 0.67 14.67 -12.37
CA ASP A 84 0.12 15.26 -11.14
C ASP A 84 -1.26 14.70 -10.80
N GLY A 85 -1.44 13.39 -11.01
CA GLY A 85 -2.69 12.67 -10.74
C GLY A 85 -3.85 12.96 -11.71
N ARG A 86 -3.63 13.75 -12.77
CA ARG A 86 -4.67 14.06 -13.76
C ARG A 86 -4.74 13.02 -14.87
N SER A 87 -5.95 12.69 -15.31
CA SER A 87 -6.18 11.86 -16.49
C SER A 87 -5.70 12.55 -17.76
N THR A 88 -5.06 11.81 -18.66
CA THR A 88 -4.67 12.24 -20.02
C THR A 88 -5.73 11.90 -21.07
N ILE A 89 -6.81 11.22 -20.69
CA ILE A 89 -7.98 11.06 -21.56
C ILE A 89 -8.76 12.37 -21.52
N ASP A 90 -8.90 13.00 -22.68
CA ASP A 90 -9.81 14.15 -22.87
C ASP A 90 -11.25 13.70 -22.62
N ALA A 91 -11.97 14.44 -21.76
CA ALA A 91 -13.38 14.20 -21.46
C ALA A 91 -14.30 14.71 -22.57
#